data_AF-X1HVV1-F1
#
_entry.id   AF-X1HVV1-F1
#
_cell.length_a   1.000
_cell.length_b   1.000
_cell.length_c   1.000
_cell.angle_alpha   90.00
_cell.angle_beta   90.00
_cell.angle_gamma   90.00
#
_symmetry.space_group_name_H-M   'P 1'
#
loop_
_entity.id
_entity.type
_entity.pdbx_description
1 polymer ?
#
loop_
_entity_poly.entity_id
_entity_poly.type
_entity_poly.pdbx_seq_one_letter_code
_entity_poly.pdbx_strand_id
1 'polypeptide(L)'
;MTPIEDTSYQNIKMPKTSAFNESIFIDGNNTFAAKAISEGWSGDGSINDPYIIENYTIQAIFEHGIEIRNTNLHFIIRNVSITNGRSNYF
;
A
#
# COMPACT_ATOMS: atom_id res chain seq x y z
N MET A 1 3.15 24.49 35.87
CA MET A 1 3.88 23.90 34.74
C MET A 1 2.89 23.02 34.02
N THR A 2 2.36 23.47 32.89
CA THR A 2 1.52 22.63 32.01
C THR A 2 2.39 21.52 31.42
N PRO A 3 1.87 20.31 31.20
CA PRO A 3 2.56 19.31 30.40
C PRO A 3 2.91 19.93 29.04
N ILE A 4 4.15 19.76 28.60
CA ILE A 4 4.49 19.99 27.20
C ILE A 4 3.91 18.80 26.46
N GLU A 5 2.82 19.01 25.71
CA GLU A 5 2.34 17.97 24.82
C GLU A 5 3.40 17.74 23.73
N ASP A 6 3.98 16.54 23.73
CA ASP A 6 4.91 16.14 22.70
C ASP A 6 4.15 15.92 21.40
N THR A 7 4.23 16.91 20.51
CA THR A 7 3.60 16.88 19.19
C THR A 7 4.24 15.88 18.24
N SER A 8 5.31 15.17 18.64
CA SER A 8 5.90 14.07 17.86
C SER A 8 4.90 12.94 17.56
N TYR A 9 3.98 12.65 18.49
CA TYR A 9 2.98 11.58 18.32
C TYR A 9 1.97 11.83 17.20
N GLN A 10 1.69 13.09 16.86
CA GLN A 10 0.80 13.45 15.75
C GLN A 10 1.47 13.26 14.37
N ASN A 11 2.79 13.07 14.33
CA ASN A 11 3.57 12.87 13.11
C ASN A 11 3.91 11.40 12.84
N ILE A 12 3.56 10.47 13.74
CA ILE A 12 3.68 9.04 13.47
C ILE A 12 2.49 8.62 12.62
N LYS A 13 2.64 8.68 11.29
CA LYS A 13 1.69 8.08 10.35
C LYS A 13 1.73 6.57 10.54
N MET A 14 0.89 6.06 11.44
CA MET A 14 0.74 4.63 11.72
C MET A 14 0.56 3.88 10.40
N PRO A 15 1.15 2.68 10.24
CA PRO A 15 0.98 1.91 9.03
C PRO A 15 -0.50 1.79 8.66
N LYS A 16 -0.81 2.03 7.38
CA LYS A 16 -2.10 1.71 6.80
C LYS A 16 -2.32 0.21 6.98
N THR A 17 -3.12 -0.14 7.97
CA THR A 17 -3.73 -1.46 8.05
C THR A 17 -4.79 -1.49 6.96
N SER A 18 -4.68 -2.38 5.97
CA SER A 18 -5.82 -2.55 5.05
C SER A 18 -7.02 -3.00 5.87
N ALA A 19 -8.15 -2.30 5.71
CA ALA A 19 -9.38 -2.77 6.31
C ALA A 19 -9.67 -4.17 5.72
N PHE A 20 -10.02 -5.14 6.57
CA PHE A 20 -10.47 -6.48 6.15
C PHE A 20 -9.48 -7.38 5.38
N ASN A 21 -8.19 -7.39 5.73
CA ASN A 21 -7.19 -8.28 5.12
C ASN A 21 -7.06 -8.12 3.59
N GLU A 22 -7.46 -6.97 3.05
CA GLU A 22 -7.60 -6.82 1.61
C GLU A 22 -6.24 -6.91 0.90
N SER A 23 -6.16 -7.89 0.00
CA SER A 23 -5.16 -8.00 -1.05
C SER A 23 -5.13 -6.70 -1.87
N ILE A 24 -3.94 -6.16 -2.10
CA ILE A 24 -3.80 -5.07 -3.08
C ILE A 24 -3.78 -5.70 -4.49
N PHE A 25 -4.97 -6.05 -4.97
CA PHE A 25 -5.19 -6.49 -6.36
C PHE A 25 -5.35 -5.29 -7.30
N ILE A 26 -4.61 -5.29 -8.41
CA ILE A 26 -4.66 -4.28 -9.48
C ILE A 26 -4.57 -4.98 -10.85
N ASP A 27 -5.58 -4.78 -11.70
CA ASP A 27 -5.61 -5.27 -13.07
C ASP A 27 -5.77 -4.10 -14.06
N GLY A 28 -4.66 -3.72 -14.71
CA GLY A 28 -4.62 -2.65 -15.70
C GLY A 28 -4.51 -1.22 -15.14
N ASN A 29 -4.08 -0.30 -16.00
CA ASN A 29 -3.82 1.11 -15.68
C ASN A 29 -5.01 1.82 -15.01
N ASN A 30 -6.23 1.56 -15.50
CA ASN A 30 -7.45 2.21 -14.99
C ASN A 30 -7.74 1.81 -13.54
N THR A 31 -7.58 0.53 -13.21
CA THR A 31 -7.74 0.01 -11.85
C THR A 31 -6.66 0.56 -10.92
N PHE A 32 -5.42 0.71 -11.41
CA PHE A 32 -4.34 1.33 -10.65
C PHE A 32 -4.67 2.79 -10.31
N ALA A 33 -5.04 3.59 -11.31
CA ALA A 33 -5.39 5.00 -11.10
C ALA A 33 -6.59 5.18 -10.15
N ALA A 34 -7.62 4.33 -10.27
CA ALA A 34 -8.77 4.35 -9.36
C ALA A 34 -8.37 4.03 -7.92
N LYS A 35 -7.56 2.98 -7.69
CA LYS A 35 -7.06 2.63 -6.35
C LYS A 35 -6.10 3.68 -5.78
N ALA A 36 -5.27 4.30 -6.61
CA ALA A 36 -4.38 5.37 -6.17
C ALA A 36 -5.15 6.58 -5.60
N ILE A 37 -6.32 6.89 -6.18
CA ILE A 37 -7.22 7.94 -5.67
C ILE A 37 -7.84 7.51 -4.34
N SER A 38 -8.43 6.31 -4.24
CA SER A 38 -9.10 5.86 -3.01
C SER A 38 -8.14 5.67 -1.83
N GLU A 39 -6.95 5.16 -2.10
CA GLU A 39 -5.93 4.87 -1.09
C GLU A 39 -5.02 6.06 -0.79
N GLY A 40 -5.06 7.13 -1.59
CA GLY A 40 -4.12 8.25 -1.48
C GLY A 40 -2.66 7.81 -1.72
N TRP A 41 -2.42 7.13 -2.85
CA TRP A 41 -1.07 6.88 -3.38
C TRP A 41 -0.67 8.07 -4.26
N SER A 42 0.10 8.98 -3.68
CA SER A 42 0.62 10.16 -4.37
C SER A 42 1.81 9.84 -5.28
N GLY A 43 2.13 10.81 -6.14
CA GLY A 43 3.26 10.79 -7.07
C GLY A 43 4.64 10.67 -6.42
N ASP A 44 5.63 10.25 -7.20
CA ASP A 44 6.98 9.86 -6.74
C ASP A 44 7.55 8.64 -7.50
N GLY A 45 6.69 7.72 -7.94
CA GLY A 45 7.04 6.42 -8.54
C GLY A 45 7.56 6.46 -10.00
N SER A 46 7.96 7.64 -10.48
CA SER A 46 8.46 8.01 -11.81
C SER A 46 7.94 7.31 -13.11
N ILE A 47 6.98 7.93 -13.84
CA ILE A 47 6.87 7.86 -15.32
C ILE A 47 8.18 8.39 -15.89
N ASN A 48 8.83 9.47 -15.40
CA ASN A 48 8.59 10.69 -14.57
C ASN A 48 7.58 10.88 -13.37
N ASP A 49 6.26 10.57 -13.37
CA ASP A 49 5.39 10.53 -12.15
C ASP A 49 4.16 9.56 -12.19
N PRO A 50 4.10 8.54 -11.28
CA PRO A 50 2.93 7.74 -10.88
C PRO A 50 3.13 7.21 -9.41
N TYR A 51 2.55 6.08 -9.04
CA TYR A 51 2.18 5.78 -7.66
C TYR A 51 3.27 5.12 -6.78
N ILE A 52 3.33 5.56 -5.52
CA ILE A 52 4.02 4.85 -4.44
C ILE A 52 2.99 4.17 -3.53
N ILE A 53 3.07 2.84 -3.44
CA ILE A 53 2.33 2.03 -2.47
C ILE A 53 3.23 1.86 -1.24
N GLU A 54 2.89 2.54 -0.14
CA GLU A 54 3.75 2.58 1.04
C GLU A 54 3.05 2.56 2.39
N ASN A 55 3.81 2.13 3.39
CA ASN A 55 3.43 2.10 4.80
C ASN A 55 2.24 1.15 5.07
N TYR A 56 2.24 -0.07 4.51
CA TYR A 56 1.17 -1.06 4.71
C TYR A 56 1.61 -2.25 5.59
N THR A 57 0.65 -2.81 6.33
CA THR A 57 0.76 -4.15 6.93
C THR A 57 -0.38 -5.02 6.39
N ILE A 58 -0.04 -6.15 5.78
CA ILE A 58 -0.98 -7.03 5.04
C ILE A 58 -0.89 -8.46 5.57
N GLN A 59 -2.05 -9.11 5.72
CA GLN A 59 -2.15 -10.53 6.07
C GLN A 59 -2.71 -11.33 4.88
N ALA A 60 -1.83 -11.98 4.13
CA ALA A 60 -2.13 -12.73 2.90
C ALA A 60 -2.71 -14.14 3.21
N ILE A 61 -3.78 -14.19 4.02
CA ILE A 61 -4.32 -15.44 4.60
C ILE A 61 -5.03 -16.32 3.55
N PHE A 62 -5.74 -15.68 2.61
CA PHE A 62 -6.60 -16.33 1.62
C PHE A 62 -6.16 -16.11 0.17
N GLU A 63 -5.45 -15.02 -0.09
CA GLU A 63 -5.02 -14.57 -1.42
C GLU A 63 -3.59 -14.04 -1.39
N HIS A 64 -3.08 -13.58 -2.52
CA HIS A 64 -1.85 -12.79 -2.59
C HIS A 64 -1.93 -11.54 -1.70
N GLY A 65 -0.80 -11.08 -1.15
CA GLY A 65 -0.77 -9.83 -0.38
C GLY A 65 -0.87 -8.59 -1.28
N ILE A 66 -0.15 -8.63 -2.40
CA ILE A 66 -0.21 -7.63 -3.48
C ILE A 66 -0.12 -8.39 -4.80
N GLU A 67 -1.05 -8.15 -5.71
CA GLU A 67 -1.02 -8.65 -7.10
C GLU A 67 -1.26 -7.48 -8.04
N ILE A 68 -0.29 -7.19 -8.92
CA ILE A 68 -0.38 -6.11 -9.92
C ILE A 68 -0.10 -6.71 -11.29
N ARG A 69 -1.03 -6.58 -12.22
CA ARG A 69 -0.92 -7.13 -13.58
C ARG A 69 -1.50 -6.21 -14.65
N ASN A 70 -1.18 -6.50 -15.90
CA ASN A 70 -1.68 -5.82 -17.10
C ASN A 70 -1.49 -4.29 -17.14
N THR A 71 -0.55 -3.76 -16.36
CA THR A 71 -0.20 -2.33 -16.31
C THR A 71 1.14 -2.06 -17.00
N ASN A 72 1.27 -0.88 -17.61
CA ASN A 72 2.56 -0.33 -18.07
C ASN A 72 2.98 0.92 -17.28
N LEU A 73 2.25 1.26 -16.22
CA LEU A 73 2.63 2.31 -15.29
C LEU A 73 3.82 1.85 -14.43
N HIS A 74 4.76 2.76 -14.18
CA HIS A 74 5.78 2.56 -13.16
C HIS A 74 5.17 2.71 -11.76
N PHE A 75 5.81 2.11 -10.75
CA PHE A 75 5.39 2.22 -9.36
C PHE A 75 6.52 1.82 -8.41
N ILE A 76 6.40 2.21 -7.15
CA ILE A 76 7.28 1.75 -6.06
C ILE A 76 6.41 1.11 -4.98
N ILE A 77 6.87 -0.02 -4.44
CA ILE A 77 6.34 -0.62 -3.21
C ILE A 77 7.43 -0.50 -2.14
N ARG A 78 7.19 0.25 -1.05
CA ARG A 78 8.19 0.47 0.02
C ARG A 78 7.55 0.53 1.41
N ASN A 79 8.31 0.13 2.43
CA ASN A 79 7.81 0.02 3.82
C ASN A 79 6.48 -0.75 3.90
N VAL A 80 6.48 -1.98 3.38
CA VAL A 80 5.32 -2.89 3.44
C VAL A 80 5.73 -4.18 4.15
N SER A 81 4.93 -4.62 5.12
CA SER A 81 5.06 -5.92 5.77
C SER A 81 3.94 -6.85 5.30
N ILE A 82 4.29 -8.01 4.75
CA ILE A 82 3.34 -9.03 4.29
C ILE A 82 3.58 -10.32 5.09
N THR A 83 2.52 -10.86 5.68
CA THR A 83 2.58 -12.06 6.52
C THR A 83 1.52 -13.08 6.11
N ASN A 84 1.64 -14.33 6.60
CA ASN A 84 0.67 -15.42 6.42
C ASN A 84 0.41 -15.89 4.98
N GLY A 85 1.18 -15.42 3.99
CA GLY A 85 1.13 -15.87 2.61
C GLY A 85 1.37 -17.38 2.49
N ARG A 86 0.57 -18.05 1.65
CA ARG A 86 0.65 -19.49 1.39
C ARG A 86 1.34 -19.76 0.06
N SER A 87 1.99 -20.92 -0.04
CA SER A 87 2.57 -21.40 -1.31
C SER A 87 1.45 -21.74 -2.30
N ASN A 88 1.54 -21.21 -3.52
CA ASN A 88 0.73 -21.67 -4.66
C ASN A 88 1.27 -23.04 -5.13
N TYR A 89 0.94 -24.11 -4.42
CA TYR A 89 1.07 -25.47 -4.94
C TYR A 89 -0.08 -25.72 -5.93
N PHE A 90 0.28 -25.78 -7.22
CA PHE A 90 -0.56 -26.28 -8.30
C PHE A 90 -0.28 -27.77 -8.53
#